data_AF-A0A6I1EWY0-F1
#
_entry.id   AF-A0A6I1EWY0-F1
#
_cell.length_a   1.000
_cell.length_b   1.000
_cell.length_c   1.000
_cell.angle_alpha   90.00
_cell.angle_beta   90.00
_cell.angle_gamma   90.00
#
_symmetry.space_group_name_H-M   'P 1'
#
loop_
_entity.id
_entity.type
_entity.pdbx_description
1 polymer ?
#
loop_
_entity_poly.entity_id
_entity_poly.type
_entity_poly.pdbx_seq_one_letter_code
_entity_poly.pdbx_strand_id
1 'polypeptide(L)'
;MALVQFSCVATGPFIAFKETVERIFKAINEPFHDKGGFMAEDLPDVLRRLDEAAAADKAKAAKLEEEREKRLREGSYENEIRMLEAEREDEEKKKNREDSIRLYQRMVPLQDMIRRAIKHKKPIMWTTLGR
;
A
#
# COMPACT_ATOMS: atom_id res chain seq x y z
N MET A 1 4.92 -18.77 -3.17
CA MET A 1 4.81 -17.34 -2.80
C MET A 1 6.07 -16.64 -3.30
N ALA A 2 5.93 -15.63 -4.15
CA ALA A 2 7.07 -14.91 -4.72
C ALA A 2 7.33 -13.62 -3.94
N LEU A 3 8.61 -13.31 -3.72
CA LEU A 3 9.06 -12.08 -3.08
C LEU A 3 9.69 -11.16 -4.13
N VAL A 4 9.69 -9.86 -3.92
CA VAL A 4 10.34 -8.88 -4.79
C VAL A 4 11.33 -8.11 -3.94
N GLN A 5 12.60 -8.13 -4.34
CA GLN A 5 13.66 -7.35 -3.72
C GLN A 5 13.90 -6.09 -4.54
N PHE A 6 13.77 -4.94 -3.90
CA PHE A 6 14.23 -3.67 -4.43
C PHE A 6 15.62 -3.36 -3.88
N SER A 7 16.47 -2.84 -4.75
CA SER A 7 17.85 -2.49 -4.44
C SER A 7 18.18 -1.15 -5.06
N CYS A 8 18.90 -0.32 -4.29
CA CYS A 8 19.41 0.96 -4.74
C CYS A 8 20.83 1.11 -4.21
N VAL A 9 21.76 1.65 -4.99
CA VAL A 9 23.14 1.86 -4.52
C VAL A 9 23.19 2.84 -3.35
N ALA A 10 22.22 3.75 -3.26
CA ALA A 10 22.14 4.77 -2.22
C ALA A 10 21.37 4.32 -0.96
N THR A 11 20.77 3.13 -0.94
CA THR A 11 19.87 2.70 0.16
C THR A 11 19.95 1.20 0.39
N GLY A 12 19.73 0.75 1.62
CA GLY A 12 19.66 -0.68 1.91
C GLY A 12 18.56 -1.37 1.08
N PRO A 13 18.74 -2.63 0.64
CA PRO A 13 17.72 -3.34 -0.09
C PRO A 13 16.50 -3.61 0.80
N PHE A 14 15.30 -3.56 0.24
CA PHE A 14 14.08 -3.97 0.92
C PHE A 14 13.37 -5.07 0.13
N ILE A 15 12.64 -5.92 0.83
CA ILE A 15 11.90 -7.04 0.24
C ILE A 15 10.42 -6.86 0.56
N ALA A 16 9.57 -7.03 -0.45
CA ALA A 16 8.12 -7.01 -0.30
C ALA A 16 7.50 -8.22 -1.01
N PHE A 17 6.29 -8.59 -0.60
CA PHE A 17 5.53 -9.65 -1.29
C PHE A 17 5.14 -9.21 -2.69
N LYS A 18 5.25 -10.12 -3.68
CA LYS A 18 4.86 -9.86 -5.07
C LYS A 18 3.44 -9.31 -5.17
N GLU A 19 2.48 -9.87 -4.43
CA GLU A 19 1.09 -9.40 -4.43
C GLU A 19 0.95 -7.94 -3.97
N THR A 20 1.77 -7.50 -3.00
CA THR A 20 1.79 -6.11 -2.56
C THR A 20 2.36 -5.23 -3.66
N VAL A 21 3.46 -5.65 -4.29
CA VAL A 21 4.11 -4.88 -5.36
C VAL A 21 3.22 -4.79 -6.59
N GLU A 22 2.56 -5.86 -7.00
CA GLU A 22 1.61 -5.85 -8.12
C GLU A 22 0.42 -4.92 -7.85
N ARG A 23 -0.09 -4.89 -6.61
CA ARG A 23 -1.11 -3.91 -6.21
C ARG A 23 -0.60 -2.48 -6.29
N ILE A 24 0.65 -2.24 -5.86
CA ILE A 24 1.30 -0.93 -5.97
C ILE A 24 1.39 -0.53 -7.45
N PHE A 25 2.00 -1.37 -8.30
CA PHE A 25 2.18 -1.13 -9.73
C PHE A 25 0.85 -0.88 -10.48
N LYS A 26 -0.20 -1.66 -10.16
CA LYS A 26 -1.56 -1.41 -10.66
C LYS A 26 -2.08 -0.03 -10.27
N ALA A 27 -1.82 0.44 -9.05
CA ALA A 27 -2.25 1.76 -8.61
C ALA A 27 -1.51 2.90 -9.33
N ILE A 28 -0.27 2.66 -9.77
CA ILE A 28 0.55 3.62 -10.54
C ILE A 28 0.29 3.54 -12.06
N ASN A 29 -0.56 2.61 -12.54
CA ASN A 29 -0.74 2.26 -13.95
C ASN A 29 0.57 1.86 -14.66
N GLU A 30 1.50 1.24 -13.94
CA GLU A 30 2.77 0.75 -14.49
C GLU A 30 2.73 -0.78 -14.68
N PRO A 31 3.20 -1.32 -15.82
CA PRO A 31 3.29 -2.75 -16.03
C PRO A 31 4.36 -3.38 -15.10
N PHE A 32 3.93 -4.32 -14.27
CA PHE A 32 4.84 -5.06 -13.40
C PHE A 32 5.60 -6.14 -14.18
N HIS A 33 6.92 -6.13 -14.06
CA HIS A 33 7.83 -7.11 -14.67
C HIS A 33 8.65 -7.82 -13.59
N ASP A 34 9.00 -9.10 -13.81
CA ASP A 34 9.77 -9.91 -12.84
C ASP A 34 11.16 -9.33 -12.53
N LYS A 35 11.73 -8.58 -13.47
CA LYS A 35 12.94 -7.78 -13.29
C LYS A 35 12.74 -6.44 -13.99
N GLY A 36 13.17 -5.36 -13.35
CA GLY A 36 13.08 -4.02 -13.92
C GLY A 36 13.86 -3.01 -13.10
N GLY A 37 13.85 -1.77 -13.55
CA GLY A 37 14.45 -0.68 -12.82
C GLY A 37 13.86 0.66 -13.22
N PHE A 38 13.80 1.58 -12.25
CA PHE A 38 13.51 2.98 -12.49
C PHE A 38 14.81 3.74 -12.63
N MET A 39 14.98 4.45 -13.74
CA MET A 39 16.12 5.32 -13.97
C MET A 39 15.99 6.58 -13.12
N ALA A 40 17.14 7.18 -12.79
CA ALA A 40 17.18 8.35 -11.90
C ALA A 40 16.35 9.54 -12.40
N GLU A 41 16.13 9.63 -13.72
CA GLU A 41 15.37 10.68 -14.40
C GLU A 41 13.86 10.50 -14.25
N ASP A 42 13.37 9.26 -14.21
CA ASP A 42 11.94 8.93 -14.07
C ASP A 42 11.48 8.83 -12.61
N LEU A 43 12.42 8.73 -11.65
CA LEU A 43 12.11 8.63 -10.23
C LEU A 43 11.18 9.74 -9.69
N PRO A 44 11.32 11.02 -10.08
CA PRO A 44 10.41 12.08 -9.61
C PRO A 44 8.97 11.86 -10.06
N ASP A 45 8.76 11.43 -11.31
CA ASP A 45 7.44 11.12 -11.85
C ASP A 45 6.82 9.89 -11.16
N VAL A 46 7.64 8.85 -10.95
CA VAL A 46 7.21 7.65 -10.21
C VAL A 46 6.83 8.00 -8.78
N LEU A 47 7.61 8.84 -8.10
CA LEU A 47 7.29 9.30 -6.75
C LEU A 47 5.95 10.04 -6.70
N ARG A 48 5.72 10.95 -7.65
CA ARG A 48 4.47 11.72 -7.73
C ARG A 48 3.25 10.81 -7.85
N ARG A 49 3.27 9.87 -8.80
CA ARG A 49 2.17 8.93 -9.00
C ARG A 49 1.97 8.02 -7.79
N LEU A 50 3.05 7.65 -7.10
CA LEU A 50 2.99 6.78 -5.93
C LEU A 50 2.45 7.52 -4.69
N ASP A 51 2.78 8.81 -4.52
CA ASP A 51 2.15 9.68 -3.52
C ASP A 51 0.65 9.92 -3.83
N GLU A 52 0.27 10.10 -5.11
CA GLU A 52 -1.14 10.18 -5.52
C GLU A 52 -1.92 8.90 -5.21
N ALA A 53 -1.34 7.73 -5.52
CA ALA A 53 -1.93 6.43 -5.20
C ALA A 53 -2.08 6.22 -3.69
N ALA A 54 -1.05 6.57 -2.91
CA ALA A 54 -1.08 6.49 -1.44
C ALA A 54 -2.13 7.45 -0.84
N ALA A 55 -2.27 8.66 -1.38
CA ALA A 55 -3.27 9.62 -0.96
C ALA A 55 -4.69 9.15 -1.27
N ALA A 56 -4.92 8.54 -2.44
CA ALA A 56 -6.21 7.97 -2.81
C ALA A 56 -6.59 6.78 -1.89
N ASP A 57 -5.64 5.91 -1.54
CA ASP A 57 -5.86 4.81 -0.61
C ASP A 57 -6.16 5.31 0.82
N LYS A 58 -5.43 6.35 1.26
CA LYS A 58 -5.68 7.02 2.54
C LYS A 58 -7.06 7.70 2.60
N ALA A 59 -7.49 8.34 1.52
CA ALA A 59 -8.80 9.00 1.44
C ALA A 59 -9.95 7.98 1.47
N LYS A 60 -9.78 6.83 0.81
CA LYS A 60 -10.74 5.71 0.91
C LYS A 60 -10.82 5.16 2.33
N ALA A 61 -9.69 5.01 3.00
CA ALA A 61 -9.65 4.58 4.40
C ALA A 61 -10.34 5.60 5.33
N ALA A 62 -10.09 6.90 5.14
CA ALA A 62 -10.71 7.95 5.94
C ALA A 62 -12.23 8.06 5.72
N LYS A 63 -12.71 7.94 4.47
CA LYS A 63 -14.16 7.91 4.19
C LYS A 63 -14.86 6.72 4.83
N LEU A 64 -14.23 5.54 4.77
CA LEU A 64 -14.76 4.34 5.41
C LEU A 64 -14.86 4.51 6.94
N GLU A 65 -13.88 5.18 7.53
CA GLU A 65 -13.85 5.50 8.96
C GLU A 65 -14.96 6.50 9.35
N GLU A 66 -15.16 7.54 8.55
CA GLU A 66 -16.17 8.58 8.79
C GLU A 66 -17.61 8.06 8.59
N GLU A 67 -17.85 7.20 7.60
CA GLU A 67 -19.14 6.51 7.44
C GLU A 67 -19.41 5.54 8.60
N ARG A 68 -18.37 4.90 9.14
CA ARG A 68 -18.50 4.04 10.33
C ARG A 68 -18.86 4.86 11.56
N GLU A 69 -18.22 6.01 11.78
CA GLU A 69 -18.51 6.90 12.91
C GLU A 69 -19.96 7.41 12.87
N LYS A 70 -20.46 7.79 11.68
CA LYS A 70 -21.87 8.18 11.49
C LYS A 70 -22.84 7.04 11.76
N ARG A 71 -22.55 5.83 11.28
CA ARG A 71 -23.38 4.62 11.54
C ARG A 71 -23.40 4.24 13.02
N LEU A 72 -22.29 4.38 13.73
CA LEU A 72 -22.23 4.11 15.17
C LEU A 72 -23.04 5.12 15.99
N ARG A 73 -23.15 6.36 15.51
CA ARG A 73 -23.81 7.47 16.21
C ARG A 73 -25.34 7.48 16.08
N GLU A 74 -25.91 6.76 15.10
CA GLU A 74 -27.35 6.75 14.78
C GLU A 74 -28.12 5.52 15.31
N GLY A 75 -27.48 4.64 16.10
CA GLY A 75 -28.09 3.40 16.59
C GLY A 75 -29.01 3.55 17.81
N SER A 76 -30.26 3.07 17.71
CA SER A 76 -31.17 2.80 18.85
C SER A 76 -31.01 1.34 19.34
N TYR A 77 -31.49 1.02 20.55
CA TYR A 77 -31.23 -0.21 21.32
C TYR A 77 -31.52 -1.56 20.61
N GLU A 78 -32.49 -1.63 19.68
CA GLU A 78 -32.71 -2.83 18.83
C GLU A 78 -31.71 -2.94 17.67
N ASN A 79 -31.19 -1.81 17.22
CA ASN A 79 -30.11 -1.72 16.24
C ASN A 79 -28.77 -2.08 16.89
N GLU A 80 -28.60 -1.90 18.20
CA GLU A 80 -27.39 -2.30 18.96
C GLU A 80 -27.16 -3.81 18.96
N ILE A 81 -28.20 -4.65 19.06
CA ILE A 81 -28.04 -6.11 19.05
C ILE A 81 -27.65 -6.64 17.65
N ARG A 82 -28.30 -6.14 16.59
CA ARG A 82 -27.88 -6.45 15.20
C ARG A 82 -26.54 -5.83 14.85
N MET A 83 -26.22 -4.65 15.37
CA MET A 83 -24.89 -4.06 15.22
C MET A 83 -23.84 -4.83 15.98
N LEU A 84 -24.11 -5.45 17.14
CA LEU A 84 -23.12 -6.27 17.86
C LEU A 84 -22.80 -7.58 17.12
N GLU A 85 -23.80 -8.24 16.52
CA GLU A 85 -23.57 -9.42 15.66
C GLU A 85 -22.90 -9.04 14.33
N ALA A 86 -23.38 -7.97 13.68
CA ALA A 86 -22.77 -7.46 12.47
C ALA A 86 -21.37 -6.88 12.73
N GLU A 87 -21.11 -6.28 13.88
CA GLU A 87 -19.81 -5.76 14.31
C GLU A 87 -18.89 -6.90 14.69
N ARG A 88 -19.36 -8.01 15.26
CA ARG A 88 -18.56 -9.23 15.40
C ARG A 88 -18.19 -9.83 14.04
N GLU A 89 -19.13 -9.93 13.11
CA GLU A 89 -18.85 -10.42 11.76
C GLU A 89 -17.96 -9.45 10.96
N ASP A 90 -18.17 -8.14 11.12
CA ASP A 90 -17.32 -7.11 10.57
C ASP A 90 -15.97 -7.09 11.25
N GLU A 91 -15.84 -7.36 12.56
CA GLU A 91 -14.61 -7.51 13.36
C GLU A 91 -13.83 -8.77 12.99
N GLU A 92 -14.49 -9.89 12.70
CA GLU A 92 -13.84 -11.09 12.17
C GLU A 92 -13.35 -10.86 10.73
N LYS A 93 -14.16 -10.20 9.89
CA LYS A 93 -13.72 -9.74 8.57
C LYS A 93 -12.66 -8.63 8.66
N LYS A 94 -12.70 -7.80 9.70
CA LYS A 94 -11.75 -6.72 10.01
C LYS A 94 -10.46 -7.31 10.48
N LYS A 95 -10.42 -8.30 11.36
CA LYS A 95 -9.20 -8.99 11.76
C LYS A 95 -8.51 -9.56 10.52
N ASN A 96 -9.29 -10.19 9.63
CA ASN A 96 -8.81 -10.70 8.35
C ASN A 96 -8.38 -9.57 7.34
N ARG A 97 -8.93 -8.36 7.45
CA ARG A 97 -8.58 -7.17 6.63
C ARG A 97 -7.50 -6.26 7.24
N GLU A 98 -7.41 -6.19 8.56
CA GLU A 98 -6.47 -5.42 9.39
C GLU A 98 -5.14 -6.16 9.48
N ASP A 99 -5.16 -7.50 9.47
CA ASP A 99 -3.98 -8.33 9.17
C ASP A 99 -3.44 -8.02 7.75
N SER A 100 -4.29 -7.51 6.85
CA SER A 100 -3.86 -6.89 5.60
C SER A 100 -3.50 -5.41 5.82
N ILE A 101 -2.29 -5.16 6.37
CA ILE A 101 -1.64 -3.84 6.40
C ILE A 101 -2.01 -3.02 5.16
N ARG A 102 -2.54 -1.81 5.37
CA ARG A 102 -3.10 -0.96 4.31
C ARG A 102 -2.03 -0.65 3.24
N LEU A 103 -2.43 -0.54 1.98
CA LEU A 103 -1.49 -0.45 0.86
C LEU A 103 -0.57 0.77 1.00
N TYR A 104 -1.10 1.91 1.45
CA TYR A 104 -0.29 3.11 1.72
C TYR A 104 0.80 2.89 2.77
N GLN A 105 0.56 2.07 3.80
CA GLN A 105 1.57 1.78 4.84
C GLN A 105 2.70 0.91 4.28
N ARG A 106 2.39 0.00 3.36
CA ARG A 106 3.37 -0.85 2.67
C ARG A 106 4.18 -0.11 1.60
N MET A 107 3.67 1.02 1.12
CA MET A 107 4.33 1.87 0.11
C MET A 107 5.44 2.76 0.69
N VAL A 108 5.40 3.06 2.00
CA VAL A 108 6.34 3.99 2.66
C VAL A 108 7.83 3.62 2.44
N PRO A 109 8.26 2.36 2.58
CA PRO A 109 9.67 2.00 2.36
C PRO A 109 10.12 2.27 0.93
N LEU A 110 9.24 2.04 -0.06
CA LEU A 110 9.52 2.32 -1.47
C LEU A 110 9.59 3.84 -1.73
N GLN A 111 8.69 4.63 -1.12
CA GLN A 111 8.74 6.09 -1.19
C GLN A 111 10.05 6.65 -0.63
N ASP A 112 10.50 6.17 0.54
CA ASP A 112 11.74 6.63 1.15
C ASP A 112 12.96 6.28 0.29
N MET A 113 12.97 5.06 -0.27
CA MET A 113 14.01 4.63 -1.22
C MET A 113 14.03 5.53 -2.46
N ILE A 114 12.87 5.85 -3.05
CA ILE A 114 12.78 6.75 -4.22
C ILE A 114 13.28 8.16 -3.87
N ARG A 115 12.87 8.73 -2.74
CA ARG A 115 13.34 10.05 -2.29
C ARG A 115 14.86 10.10 -2.13
N ARG A 116 15.46 9.07 -1.54
CA ARG A 116 16.93 8.96 -1.42
C ARG A 116 17.60 8.72 -2.77
N ALA A 117 17.04 7.88 -3.62
CA ALA A 117 17.55 7.60 -4.95
C ALA A 117 17.57 8.86 -5.83
N ILE A 118 16.55 9.72 -5.74
CA ILE A 118 16.52 11.04 -6.38
C ILE A 118 17.66 11.92 -5.87
N LYS A 119 17.82 12.03 -4.54
CA LYS A 119 18.88 12.85 -3.92
C LYS A 119 20.28 12.44 -4.41
N HIS A 120 20.52 11.15 -4.58
CA HIS A 120 21.81 10.60 -4.99
C HIS A 120 21.92 10.32 -6.50
N LYS A 121 20.88 10.62 -7.28
CA LYS A 121 20.77 10.32 -8.72
C LYS A 121 21.16 8.88 -9.04
N LYS A 122 20.64 7.92 -8.27
CA LYS A 122 20.91 6.49 -8.45
C LYS A 122 19.65 5.78 -8.95
N PRO A 123 19.78 4.82 -9.88
CA PRO A 123 18.65 4.01 -10.30
C PRO A 123 18.22 3.05 -9.20
N ILE A 124 16.94 2.67 -9.22
CA ILE A 124 16.38 1.62 -8.37
C ILE A 124 16.15 0.40 -9.24
N MET A 125 16.66 -0.75 -8.81
CA MET A 125 16.49 -2.02 -9.51
C MET A 125 15.65 -2.96 -8.65
N TRP A 126 14.79 -3.76 -9.27
CA TRP A 126 14.09 -4.84 -8.58
C TRP A 126 14.22 -6.18 -9.28
N THR A 127 14.19 -7.23 -8.46
CA THR A 127 14.16 -8.62 -8.94
C THR A 127 13.17 -9.41 -8.11
N THR A 128 12.41 -10.27 -8.78
CA THR A 128 11.56 -11.26 -8.13
C THR A 128 12.43 -12.42 -7.65
N LEU A 129 12.32 -12.76 -6.37
CA LEU A 129 12.95 -13.85 -5.68
C LEU A 129 11.96 -15.02 -5.56
N GLY A 130 12.41 -16.21 -5.96
CA GLY A 130 11.60 -17.43 -5.99
C GLY A 130 11.02 -17.70 -7.37
N ARG A 131 11.75 -18.50 -8.15
CA ARG A 131 11.24 -19.25 -9.30
C ARG A 131 10.96 -20.67 -8.86
#